data_AF-A0A7V0V956-F1
#
_entry.id   AF-A0A7V0V956-F1
#
_cell.length_a   1.000
_cell.length_b   1.000
_cell.length_c   1.000
_cell.angle_alpha   90.00
_cell.angle_beta   90.00
_cell.angle_gamma   90.00
#
_symmetry.space_group_name_H-M   'P 1'
#
loop_
_entity.id
_entity.type
_entity.pdbx_description
1 polymer ?
#
loop_
_entity_poly.entity_id
_entity_poly.type
_entity_poly.pdbx_seq_one_letter_code
_entity_poly.pdbx_strand_id
1 'polypeptide(L)' 'MQNINAGDTAWVLISTALVMFMTPGLALFYGGMVRSKNVLGTIMHSFIMLG' A
#
# COMPACT_ATOMS: atom_id res chain seq x y z
N MET A 1 7.29 -33.31 -7.44
CA MET A 1 8.02 -32.04 -7.19
C MET A 1 7.21 -30.94 -7.86
N GLN A 2 6.65 -30.02 -7.08
CA GLN A 2 5.76 -28.98 -7.59
C GLN A 2 6.63 -27.92 -8.30
N ASN A 3 6.55 -27.86 -9.62
CA ASN A 3 7.26 -26.85 -10.40
C ASN A 3 6.64 -25.48 -10.09
N ILE A 4 7.47 -24.48 -9.79
CA ILE A 4 6.99 -23.10 -9.64
C ILE A 4 6.50 -22.63 -11.01
N ASN A 5 5.19 -22.39 -11.11
CA ASN A 5 4.58 -21.85 -12.30
C ASN A 5 4.86 -20.35 -12.37
N ALA A 6 5.44 -19.89 -13.48
CA ALA A 6 5.74 -18.48 -13.71
C ALA A 6 4.49 -17.60 -13.78
N GLY A 7 3.37 -18.13 -14.30
CA GLY A 7 2.08 -17.44 -14.36
C GLY A 7 1.48 -17.23 -12.96
N ASP A 8 1.49 -18.27 -12.13
CA ASP A 8 1.02 -18.17 -10.74
C ASP A 8 1.89 -17.21 -9.93
N THR A 9 3.21 -17.23 -10.17
CA THR A 9 4.15 -16.30 -9.54
C THR A 9 3.89 -14.86 -9.97
N ALA A 10 3.71 -14.61 -11.27
CA ALA A 10 3.40 -13.27 -11.79
C ALA A 10 2.06 -12.75 -11.23
N TRP A 11 1.06 -13.62 -11.12
CA TRP A 11 -0.23 -13.26 -10.54
C TRP A 11 -0.12 -12.86 -9.07
N VAL A 12 0.63 -13.64 -8.28
CA VAL A 12 0.88 -13.31 -6.87
C VAL A 12 1.66 -12.01 -6.73
N LEU A 13 2.70 -11.78 -7.54
CA LEU A 13 3.49 -10.55 -7.52
C LEU A 13 2.64 -9.30 -7.83
N ILE A 14 1.83 -9.36 -8.89
CA ILE A 14 0.91 -8.25 -9.24
C ILE A 14 -0.12 -8.05 -8.12
N SER A 15 -0.69 -9.12 -7.58
CA SER A 15 -1.64 -9.04 -6.47
C SER A 15 -1.01 -8.37 -5.24
N THR A 16 0.22 -8.73 -4.88
CA THR A 16 0.94 -8.09 -3.76
C THR A 16 1.25 -6.62 -4.04
N ALA A 17 1.59 -6.24 -5.27
CA ALA A 17 1.80 -4.85 -5.64
C ALA A 17 0.52 -4.01 -5.49
N LEU A 18 -0.64 -4.56 -5.89
CA LEU A 18 -1.94 -3.90 -5.71
C LEU A 18 -2.31 -3.72 -4.23
N VAL A 19 -2.03 -4.72 -3.39
CA VAL A 19 -2.23 -4.62 -1.93
C VAL A 19 -1.30 -3.56 -1.32
N MET A 20 -0.03 -3.50 -1.73
CA MET A 20 0.92 -2.48 -1.27
C MET A 20 0.46 -1.06 -1.63
N PHE A 21 -0.29 -0.91 -2.73
CA PHE A 21 -0.91 0.36 -3.14
C PHE A 21 -2.10 0.78 -2.27
N MET A 22 -2.62 -0.08 -1.38
CA MET A 22 -3.68 0.31 -0.45
C MET A 22 -3.18 1.25 0.64
N THR A 23 -1.93 1.11 1.10
CA THR A 23 -1.38 1.96 2.16
C THR A 23 -1.31 3.45 1.79
N PRO A 24 -0.86 3.86 0.59
CA PRO A 24 -0.97 5.26 0.16
C PRO A 24 -2.43 5.66 -0.10
N GLY A 25 -3.30 4.73 -0.54
CA GLY A 25 -4.74 4.97 -0.66
C GLY A 25 -5.39 5.36 0.67
N LEU A 26 -5.05 4.65 1.74
CA LEU A 26 -5.48 4.97 3.11
C LEU A 26 -4.86 6.29 3.59
N ALA A 27 -3.59 6.56 3.28
CA ALA A 27 -2.92 7.81 3.65
C ALA A 27 -3.64 9.04 3.08
N LEU A 28 -4.09 8.97 1.82
CA LEU A 28 -4.86 10.02 1.16
C LEU A 28 -6.28 10.12 1.71
N PHE A 29 -6.94 8.97 1.94
CA PHE A 29 -8.30 8.94 2.48
C PHE A 29 -8.36 9.51 3.91
N TYR A 30 -7.50 9.04 4.81
CA TYR A 30 -7.38 9.55 6.18
C TYR A 30 -6.77 10.95 6.23
N GLY A 31 -5.85 11.27 5.32
CA GLY A 31 -5.30 12.62 5.14
C GLY A 31 -6.38 13.64 4.77
N GLY A 32 -7.36 13.28 3.95
CA GLY A 32 -8.48 14.15 3.58
C GLY A 32 -9.48 14.41 4.71
N MET A 33 -9.53 13.54 5.72
CA MET A 33 -10.44 13.66 6.87
C MET A 33 -9.83 14.45 8.06
N VAL A 34 -8.53 14.76 8.02
CA VAL A 34 -7.87 15.54 9.07
C VAL A 34 -7.77 17.01 8.69
N ARG A 35 -7.61 17.89 9.70
CA ARG A 35 -7.35 19.33 9.47
C ARG A 35 -6.08 19.50 8.65
N SER A 36 -6.07 20.50 7.75
CA SER A 36 -4.95 20.80 6.84
C SER A 36 -3.57 20.84 7.53
N LYS A 37 -3.50 21.33 8.78
CA LYS A 37 -2.24 21.39 9.55
C LYS A 37 -1.69 20.02 9.98
N ASN A 38 -2.51 18.97 9.99
CA ASN A 38 -2.19 17.61 10.44
C ASN A 38 -1.99 16.63 9.26
N VAL A 39 -2.32 17.03 8.02
CA VAL A 39 -2.29 16.16 6.83
C VAL A 39 -0.90 15.55 6.59
N LEU A 40 0.14 16.38 6.69
CA LEU A 40 1.53 15.93 6.50
C LEU A 40 1.92 14.84 7.51
N GLY A 41 1.49 14.99 8.77
CA GLY A 41 1.74 14.01 9.82
C GLY A 41 1.02 12.69 9.59
N THR A 42 -0.25 12.74 9.16
CA THR A 42 -1.04 11.54 8.84
C THR A 42 -0.45 10.77 7.66
N ILE A 43 -0.05 11.47 6.59
CA ILE A 43 0.58 10.86 5.42
C ILE A 43 1.92 10.23 5.80
N MET A 44 2.77 10.93 6.55
CA MET A 44 4.07 10.41 7.01
C MET A 44 3.94 9.11 7.82
N HIS A 45 2.99 9.04 8.76
CA HIS A 45 2.77 7.82 9.55
C HIS A 45 2.34 6.63 8.67
N SER A 46 1.48 6.86 7.67
CA SER A 46 1.07 5.80 6.74
C SER A 46 2.22 5.31 5.85
N PHE A 47 3.12 6.20 5.41
CA PHE A 47 4.30 5.80 4.62
C PHE A 47 5.40 5.12 5.47
N ILE A 48 5.53 5.46 6.75
CA ILE A 48 6.43 4.74 7.67
C ILE A 48 5.97 3.29 7.87
N MET A 49 4.66 3.01 7.85
CA MET A 49 4.15 1.63 7.94
C MET A 49 4.42 0.78 6.68
N LEU A 50 4.89 1.37 5.58
CA LEU A 50 5.23 0.68 4.33
C LEU A 50 6.69 0.18 4.28
N GLY A 51 7.55 0.63 5.20
CA GLY A 51 8.95 0.23 5.33
C GLY A 51 9.25 -0.40 6.68
#